data_AF-A0A518W9U4-F1
#
_entry.id   AF-A0A518W9U4-F1
#
_cell.length_a   1.000
_cell.length_b   1.000
_cell.length_c   1.000
_cell.angle_alpha   90.00
_cell.angle_beta   90.00
_cell.angle_gamma   90.00
#
_symmetry.space_group_name_H-M   'P 1'
#
loop_
_entity.id
_entity.type
_entity.pdbx_description
1 polymer ?
#
loop_
_entity_poly.entity_id
_entity_poly.type
_entity_poly.pdbx_seq_one_letter_code
_entity_poly.pdbx_strand_id
1 'polypeptide(L)'
;MPAAPLSDGQPDAAADRSTRRKLLLAAGGAAASAVIGTVIGAVANRITSAEQAVRDDRAVEQAKRADAQRKPPIATNAYYYDRSDEAVVWALATPLTGDQRQRLLSRSLPAEGEVADTFPDVVNGVVRSVDGRLARVLTRLRVSAVGQWTGPVFVRQIRARVLKRSAPLSGALLLRGSQGDGEPLSIGFDLDEPESVARVISPKDETLGAAYVDRRALTLSPGEPVTIDVQAYTDRSYCEWVIELELDLGGEKRVQVVDDHGRPFRSTGVAARYQDRYHVSLLDGWTADGAGPPVWKL
;
A
#
# COMPACT_ATOMS: atom_id res chain seq x y z
N MET A 1 -51.95 -57.22 12.15
CA MET A 1 -52.37 -57.12 10.73
C MET A 1 -51.22 -56.51 9.94
N PRO A 2 -50.99 -57.02 8.73
CA PRO A 2 -49.72 -57.61 8.25
C PRO A 2 -48.85 -56.58 7.47
N ALA A 3 -47.61 -56.82 7.06
CA ALA A 3 -47.03 -58.04 6.50
C ALA A 3 -45.52 -58.18 6.76
N ALA A 4 -45.11 -59.45 6.76
CA ALA A 4 -43.75 -59.96 6.79
C ALA A 4 -43.30 -60.34 5.34
N PRO A 5 -42.24 -61.14 5.12
CA PRO A 5 -40.81 -60.79 5.16
C PRO A 5 -40.10 -61.31 3.88
N LEU A 6 -38.76 -61.33 3.85
CA LEU A 6 -37.88 -62.32 3.16
C LEU A 6 -36.43 -61.77 3.26
N SER A 7 -35.35 -62.51 3.44
CA SER A 7 -35.03 -63.83 4.02
C SER A 7 -33.52 -63.95 3.78
N ASP A 8 -32.71 -64.05 4.81
CA ASP A 8 -31.40 -64.71 4.73
C ASP A 8 -31.35 -65.74 5.85
N GLY A 9 -31.48 -67.01 5.47
CA GLY A 9 -31.12 -68.15 6.31
C GLY A 9 -29.62 -68.43 6.14
N GLN A 10 -28.81 -68.39 7.21
CA GLN A 10 -28.59 -69.45 8.21
C GLN A 10 -27.40 -70.36 7.82
N PRO A 11 -26.79 -71.13 8.73
CA PRO A 11 -25.85 -70.71 9.77
C PRO A 11 -24.49 -71.46 9.67
N ASP A 12 -23.51 -71.01 10.45
CA ASP A 12 -22.38 -71.84 10.89
C ASP A 12 -22.80 -72.69 12.10
N ALA A 13 -22.55 -74.00 12.03
CA ALA A 13 -22.37 -74.97 13.12
C ALA A 13 -22.05 -76.32 12.47
N ALA A 14 -21.16 -77.18 12.92
CA ALA A 14 -20.28 -77.24 14.08
C ALA A 14 -19.23 -78.31 13.72
N ALA A 15 -18.08 -78.38 14.37
CA ALA A 15 -17.85 -79.29 15.50
C ALA A 15 -16.43 -79.86 15.27
N ASP A 16 -15.62 -80.24 16.24
CA ASP A 16 -15.60 -80.03 17.68
C ASP A 16 -14.22 -80.53 18.13
N ARG A 17 -13.69 -79.86 19.16
CA ARG A 17 -12.81 -80.35 20.22
C ARG A 17 -11.74 -81.43 19.95
N SER A 18 -10.51 -80.92 20.19
CA SER A 18 -9.61 -81.38 21.28
C SER A 18 -8.69 -82.57 20.92
N THR A 19 -7.48 -82.79 21.45
CA THR A 19 -6.81 -82.42 22.70
C THR A 19 -5.28 -82.64 22.51
N ARG A 20 -4.49 -81.66 22.96
CA ARG A 20 -3.12 -81.68 23.56
C ARG A 20 -1.99 -82.63 23.08
N ARG A 21 -0.87 -81.93 22.76
CA ARG A 21 0.53 -82.08 23.26
C ARG A 21 1.32 -83.37 22.97
N LYS A 22 2.40 -83.23 22.18
CA LYS A 22 3.84 -83.15 22.57
C LYS A 22 4.66 -83.29 21.26
N LEU A 23 5.39 -82.27 20.83
CA LEU A 23 6.83 -82.05 21.04
C LEU A 23 7.73 -83.12 20.37
N LEU A 24 8.43 -82.77 19.28
CA LEU A 24 9.87 -82.94 19.05
C LEU A 24 10.29 -82.55 17.61
N LEU A 25 11.56 -82.14 17.48
CA LEU A 25 12.24 -81.52 16.35
C LEU A 25 12.49 -82.44 15.14
N ALA A 26 12.50 -81.84 13.93
CA ALA A 26 13.46 -82.00 12.82
C ALA A 26 13.05 -80.99 11.72
N ALA A 27 13.81 -79.97 11.31
CA ALA A 27 15.12 -79.94 10.63
C ALA A 27 15.13 -80.66 9.26
N GLY A 28 15.19 -79.86 8.18
CA GLY A 28 15.59 -80.24 6.81
C GLY A 28 14.44 -80.61 5.87
N GLY A 29 14.31 -80.12 4.64
CA GLY A 29 15.09 -79.20 3.79
C GLY A 29 14.13 -78.48 2.82
N ALA A 30 14.42 -77.24 2.40
CA ALA A 30 15.19 -76.91 1.18
C ALA A 30 14.63 -77.56 -0.09
N ALA A 31 14.36 -76.89 -1.22
CA ALA A 31 14.47 -75.50 -1.64
C ALA A 31 13.84 -75.36 -3.04
N ALA A 32 13.38 -74.15 -3.39
CA ALA A 32 13.24 -73.56 -4.74
C ALA A 32 12.21 -74.20 -5.72
N SER A 33 11.33 -73.49 -6.43
CA SER A 33 11.50 -72.16 -7.04
C SER A 33 10.17 -71.43 -7.32
N ALA A 34 10.20 -70.12 -7.02
CA ALA A 34 9.55 -68.96 -7.63
C ALA A 34 8.05 -68.98 -7.99
N VAL A 35 7.29 -68.34 -7.09
CA VAL A 35 5.98 -67.72 -7.33
C VAL A 35 6.13 -66.52 -8.26
N ILE A 36 5.49 -66.55 -9.43
CA ILE A 36 5.21 -65.34 -10.23
C ILE A 36 3.77 -64.94 -9.91
N GLY A 37 3.58 -63.85 -9.16
CA GLY A 37 2.23 -63.37 -8.84
C GLY A 37 2.17 -62.19 -7.88
N THR A 38 2.20 -60.97 -8.44
CA THR A 38 1.50 -59.75 -7.98
C THR A 38 1.76 -59.20 -6.56
N VAL A 39 2.74 -58.30 -6.43
CA VAL A 39 2.75 -57.22 -5.40
C VAL A 39 3.12 -55.83 -5.98
N ILE A 40 3.19 -55.63 -7.31
CA ILE A 40 3.65 -54.36 -7.91
C ILE A 40 2.57 -53.25 -7.93
N GLY A 41 1.28 -53.55 -7.77
CA GLY A 41 0.21 -52.56 -8.01
C GLY A 41 0.00 -51.47 -6.94
N ALA A 42 0.29 -51.71 -5.66
CA ALA A 42 -0.08 -50.80 -4.58
C ALA A 42 1.08 -49.91 -4.07
N VAL A 43 2.33 -50.34 -4.26
CA VAL A 43 3.51 -49.55 -3.89
C VAL A 43 3.90 -48.60 -5.02
N ALA A 44 3.74 -49.02 -6.28
CA ALA A 44 3.95 -48.15 -7.43
C ALA A 44 2.98 -46.96 -7.38
N ASN A 45 1.70 -47.18 -7.10
CA ASN A 45 0.70 -46.10 -7.09
C ASN A 45 0.90 -45.07 -5.98
N ARG A 46 1.46 -45.44 -4.81
CA ARG A 46 1.76 -44.49 -3.73
C ARG A 46 3.04 -43.68 -3.98
N ILE A 47 4.04 -44.32 -4.59
CA ILE A 47 5.31 -43.65 -4.93
C ILE A 47 5.11 -42.75 -6.15
N THR A 48 4.40 -43.21 -7.18
CA THR A 48 4.04 -42.37 -8.33
C THR A 48 3.08 -41.28 -7.93
N SER A 49 2.08 -41.50 -7.07
CA SER A 49 1.19 -40.41 -6.62
C SER A 49 1.94 -39.31 -5.86
N ALA A 50 2.92 -39.68 -5.04
CA ALA A 50 3.73 -38.69 -4.30
C ALA A 50 4.64 -37.91 -5.25
N GLU A 51 5.31 -38.57 -6.19
CA GLU A 51 6.12 -37.90 -7.21
C GLU A 51 5.28 -37.06 -8.19
N GLN A 52 4.08 -37.51 -8.53
CA GLN A 52 3.15 -36.81 -9.40
C GLN A 52 2.60 -35.57 -8.70
N ALA A 53 2.17 -35.69 -7.43
CA ALA A 53 1.76 -34.56 -6.62
C ALA A 53 2.88 -33.52 -6.46
N VAL A 54 4.13 -33.94 -6.23
CA VAL A 54 5.28 -33.02 -6.16
C VAL A 54 5.58 -32.35 -7.51
N ARG A 55 5.38 -33.06 -8.63
CA ARG A 55 5.53 -32.47 -9.98
C ARG A 55 4.42 -31.47 -10.28
N ASP A 56 3.18 -31.81 -9.93
CA ASP A 56 2.02 -30.96 -10.10
C ASP A 56 2.13 -29.70 -9.24
N ASP A 57 2.55 -29.81 -7.98
CA ASP A 57 2.83 -28.67 -7.09
C ASP A 57 3.92 -27.77 -7.68
N ARG A 58 5.02 -28.35 -8.20
CA ARG A 58 6.07 -27.57 -8.86
C ARG A 58 5.58 -26.86 -10.12
N ALA A 59 4.74 -27.52 -10.92
CA ALA A 59 4.16 -26.93 -12.12
C ALA A 59 3.21 -25.77 -11.78
N VAL A 60 2.40 -25.93 -10.72
CA VAL A 60 1.52 -24.87 -10.20
C VAL A 60 2.35 -23.69 -9.68
N GLU A 61 3.39 -23.93 -8.90
CA GLU A 61 4.26 -22.86 -8.39
C GLU A 61 5.04 -22.15 -9.51
N GLN A 62 5.48 -22.89 -10.54
CA GLN A 62 6.09 -22.30 -11.73
C GLN A 62 5.10 -21.44 -12.52
N ALA A 63 3.86 -21.90 -12.70
CA ALA A 63 2.81 -21.13 -13.37
C ALA A 63 2.47 -19.85 -12.59
N LYS A 64 2.31 -19.94 -11.27
CA LYS A 64 2.10 -18.76 -10.39
C LYS A 64 3.26 -17.76 -10.50
N ARG A 65 4.50 -18.23 -10.50
CA ARG A 65 5.69 -17.37 -10.67
C ARG A 65 5.72 -16.70 -12.04
N ALA A 66 5.43 -17.44 -13.11
CA ALA A 66 5.39 -16.91 -14.46
C ALA A 66 4.29 -15.84 -14.62
N ASP A 67 3.12 -16.05 -14.00
CA ASP A 67 2.04 -15.05 -14.00
C ASP A 67 2.35 -13.84 -13.11
N ALA A 68 3.00 -14.04 -11.96
CA ALA A 68 3.45 -12.92 -11.11
C ALA A 68 4.50 -12.06 -11.82
N GLN A 69 5.41 -12.66 -12.60
CA GLN A 69 6.40 -11.94 -13.41
C GLN A 69 5.79 -11.01 -14.44
N ARG A 70 4.58 -11.32 -14.93
CA ARG A 70 3.83 -10.50 -15.90
C ARG A 70 3.11 -9.31 -15.28
N LYS A 71 2.93 -9.31 -13.95
CA LYS A 71 2.26 -8.24 -13.20
C LYS A 71 3.29 -7.38 -12.46
N PRO A 72 2.92 -6.13 -12.09
CA PRO A 72 3.68 -5.39 -11.11
C PRO A 72 3.82 -6.20 -9.81
N PRO A 73 4.99 -6.19 -9.13
CA PRO A 73 5.19 -6.97 -7.91
C PRO A 73 4.36 -6.46 -6.73
N ILE A 74 3.92 -5.20 -6.80
CA ILE A 74 3.03 -4.57 -5.85
C ILE A 74 1.97 -3.79 -6.62
N ALA A 75 0.72 -3.82 -6.15
CA ALA A 75 -0.30 -2.89 -6.60
C ALA A 75 -0.35 -1.70 -5.65
N THR A 76 -0.41 -0.50 -6.19
CA THR A 76 -0.37 0.75 -5.42
C THR A 76 -1.52 1.65 -5.79
N ASN A 77 -2.08 2.32 -4.79
CA ASN A 77 -2.98 3.44 -4.97
C ASN A 77 -2.50 4.60 -4.10
N ALA A 78 -2.58 5.82 -4.61
CA ALA A 78 -2.16 7.01 -3.89
C ALA A 78 -3.14 8.13 -4.15
N TYR A 79 -3.45 8.90 -3.12
CA TYR A 79 -4.35 10.03 -3.23
C TYR A 79 -3.98 11.11 -2.20
N TYR A 80 -4.32 12.35 -2.53
CA TYR A 80 -4.23 13.47 -1.59
C TYR A 80 -5.19 13.27 -0.44
N TYR A 81 -4.72 13.50 0.78
CA TYR A 81 -5.53 13.40 1.98
C TYR A 81 -5.12 14.49 2.95
N ASP A 82 -6.07 15.32 3.34
CA ASP A 82 -6.00 16.25 4.46
C ASP A 82 -6.82 15.69 5.62
N ARG A 83 -6.38 15.95 6.85
CA ARG A 83 -7.22 15.64 8.01
C ARG A 83 -8.20 16.80 8.22
N SER A 84 -9.39 16.50 8.74
CA SER A 84 -10.44 17.52 8.98
C SER A 84 -9.98 18.63 9.92
N ASP A 85 -8.95 18.34 10.71
CA ASP A 85 -8.36 19.24 11.67
C ASP A 85 -7.20 20.06 11.14
N GLU A 86 -6.85 19.96 9.87
CA GLU A 86 -5.68 20.64 9.37
C GLU A 86 -6.04 21.96 8.73
N ALA A 87 -5.16 22.94 8.96
CA ALA A 87 -5.23 24.15 8.18
C ALA A 87 -4.77 23.78 6.77
N VAL A 88 -5.57 24.08 5.76
CA VAL A 88 -5.27 23.75 4.37
C VAL A 88 -5.15 25.00 3.54
N VAL A 89 -4.31 24.92 2.52
CA VAL A 89 -4.01 25.99 1.60
C VAL A 89 -4.12 25.49 0.18
N TRP A 90 -4.69 26.33 -0.67
CA TRP A 90 -4.82 26.09 -2.09
C TRP A 90 -4.09 27.19 -2.85
N ALA A 91 -3.15 26.78 -3.70
CA ALA A 91 -2.32 27.68 -4.49
C ALA A 91 -2.59 27.51 -6.00
N LEU A 92 -2.76 28.64 -6.69
CA LEU A 92 -2.94 28.69 -8.14
C LEU A 92 -1.78 29.40 -8.83
N ALA A 93 -1.48 29.01 -10.07
CA ALA A 93 -0.45 29.65 -10.89
C ALA A 93 -0.83 31.08 -11.31
N THR A 94 -2.13 31.33 -11.53
CA THR A 94 -2.67 32.63 -11.97
C THR A 94 -3.65 33.19 -10.94
N PRO A 95 -3.89 34.52 -10.93
CA PRO A 95 -4.99 35.11 -10.18
C PRO A 95 -6.34 34.50 -10.56
N LEU A 96 -7.32 34.63 -9.66
CA LEU A 96 -8.68 34.25 -9.98
C LEU A 96 -9.27 35.21 -11.02
N THR A 97 -10.00 34.68 -12.00
CA THR A 97 -10.80 35.50 -12.90
C THR A 97 -11.93 36.20 -12.14
N GLY A 98 -12.55 37.22 -12.74
CA GLY A 98 -13.69 37.92 -12.13
C GLY A 98 -14.81 36.96 -11.72
N ASP A 99 -15.17 36.03 -12.59
CA ASP A 99 -16.22 35.03 -12.34
C ASP A 99 -15.82 34.01 -11.26
N GLN A 100 -14.55 33.60 -11.23
CA GLN A 100 -14.03 32.73 -10.18
C GLN A 100 -14.06 33.41 -8.81
N ARG A 101 -13.62 34.68 -8.76
CA ARG A 101 -13.66 35.50 -7.55
C ARG A 101 -15.09 35.71 -7.07
N GLN A 102 -16.02 36.07 -7.95
CA GLN A 102 -17.42 36.26 -7.58
C GLN A 102 -18.05 34.99 -7.02
N ARG A 103 -17.77 33.83 -7.65
CA ARG A 103 -18.24 32.52 -7.14
C ARG A 103 -17.65 32.19 -5.78
N LEU A 104 -16.34 32.38 -5.60
CA LEU A 104 -15.66 32.13 -4.33
C LEU A 104 -16.27 32.97 -3.20
N LEU A 105 -16.41 34.29 -3.42
CA LEU A 105 -16.92 35.22 -2.41
C LEU A 105 -18.42 35.10 -2.13
N SER A 106 -19.18 34.45 -3.01
CA SER A 106 -20.62 34.21 -2.80
C SER A 106 -20.93 33.06 -1.82
N ARG A 107 -19.91 32.29 -1.41
CA ARG A 107 -20.07 31.11 -0.55
C ARG A 107 -19.66 31.39 0.88
N SER A 108 -20.50 30.97 1.82
CA SER A 108 -20.28 31.17 3.27
C SER A 108 -19.15 30.29 3.81
N LEU A 109 -19.07 29.02 3.43
CA LEU A 109 -17.97 28.11 3.75
C LEU A 109 -17.84 27.07 2.63
N PRO A 110 -16.62 26.69 2.21
CA PRO A 110 -16.44 25.61 1.25
C PRO A 110 -16.77 24.26 1.92
N ALA A 111 -17.50 23.39 1.21
CA ALA A 111 -17.55 21.97 1.53
C ALA A 111 -16.17 21.32 1.31
N GLU A 112 -15.94 20.17 1.93
CA GLU A 112 -14.71 19.39 1.74
C GLU A 112 -14.55 19.01 0.25
N GLY A 113 -13.36 19.21 -0.32
CA GLY A 113 -13.08 18.97 -1.75
C GLY A 113 -13.54 20.05 -2.73
N GLU A 114 -14.42 20.97 -2.33
CA GLU A 114 -15.08 21.93 -3.22
C GLU A 114 -14.11 22.85 -4.00
N VAL A 115 -13.01 23.27 -3.35
CA VAL A 115 -12.01 24.13 -3.97
C VAL A 115 -11.26 23.40 -5.08
N ALA A 116 -10.93 22.12 -4.87
CA ALA A 116 -10.27 21.30 -5.89
C ALA A 116 -11.19 21.05 -7.10
N ASP A 117 -12.48 20.80 -6.86
CA ASP A 117 -13.48 20.64 -7.93
C ASP A 117 -13.69 21.93 -8.74
N THR A 118 -13.60 23.09 -8.07
CA THR A 118 -13.78 24.39 -8.71
C THR A 118 -12.55 24.82 -9.51
N PHE A 119 -11.36 24.39 -9.09
CA PHE A 119 -10.08 24.81 -9.64
C PHE A 119 -9.19 23.60 -9.98
N PRO A 120 -9.32 22.99 -11.18
CA PRO A 120 -8.63 21.73 -11.50
C PRO A 120 -7.09 21.81 -11.45
N ASP A 121 -6.53 23.01 -11.63
CA ASP A 121 -5.08 23.26 -11.57
C ASP A 121 -4.56 23.68 -10.19
N VAL A 122 -5.43 23.66 -9.18
CA VAL A 122 -5.05 24.05 -7.84
C VAL A 122 -4.13 23.03 -7.20
N VAL A 123 -3.14 23.53 -6.46
CA VAL A 123 -2.28 22.69 -5.62
C VAL A 123 -2.76 22.82 -4.18
N ASN A 124 -3.20 21.70 -3.61
CA ASN A 124 -3.56 21.61 -2.20
C ASN A 124 -2.30 21.35 -1.35
N GLY A 125 -2.23 21.98 -0.19
CA GLY A 125 -1.25 21.71 0.83
C GLY A 125 -1.82 21.94 2.23
N VAL A 126 -1.22 21.28 3.21
CA VAL A 126 -1.48 21.44 4.63
C VAL A 126 -0.52 22.48 5.19
N VAL A 127 -1.07 23.48 5.83
CA VAL A 127 -0.35 24.53 6.54
C VAL A 127 0.12 23.98 7.87
N ARG A 128 1.44 23.99 8.03
CA ARG A 128 2.09 23.64 9.28
C ARG A 128 2.59 24.87 9.96
N SER A 129 2.20 25.05 11.22
CA SER A 129 2.59 26.18 12.04
C SER A 129 3.36 25.74 13.28
N VAL A 130 4.38 26.51 13.65
CA VAL A 130 5.14 26.37 14.90
C VAL A 130 5.00 27.70 15.64
N ASP A 131 4.54 27.64 16.90
CA ASP A 131 4.29 28.82 17.75
C ASP A 131 3.41 29.90 17.08
N GLY A 132 2.36 29.47 16.36
CA GLY A 132 1.43 30.37 15.66
C GLY A 132 2.00 31.03 14.39
N ARG A 133 3.19 30.64 13.95
CA ARG A 133 3.79 31.08 12.67
C ARG A 133 3.82 29.93 11.69
N LEU A 134 3.51 30.17 10.42
CA LEU A 134 3.72 29.17 9.39
C LEU A 134 5.19 28.76 9.37
N ALA A 135 5.42 27.47 9.55
CA ALA A 135 6.70 26.83 9.32
C ALA A 135 6.85 26.36 7.88
N ARG A 136 5.81 25.73 7.29
CA ARG A 136 5.84 25.19 5.93
C ARG A 136 4.46 24.82 5.39
N VAL A 137 4.36 24.63 4.08
CA VAL A 137 3.24 23.96 3.42
C VAL A 137 3.65 22.54 3.05
N LEU A 138 2.85 21.57 3.46
CA LEU A 138 3.07 20.15 3.24
C LEU A 138 2.09 19.61 2.20
N THR A 139 2.54 18.75 1.31
CA THR A 139 1.64 17.86 0.58
C THR A 139 1.49 16.58 1.36
N ARG A 140 0.25 16.23 1.72
CA ARG A 140 -0.09 14.96 2.37
C ARG A 140 -0.71 13.99 1.37
N LEU A 141 -0.16 12.78 1.35
CA LEU A 141 -0.67 11.68 0.53
C LEU A 141 -0.90 10.47 1.42
N ARG A 142 -1.91 9.69 1.10
CA ARG A 142 -2.05 8.32 1.59
C ARG A 142 -1.75 7.36 0.47
N VAL A 143 -0.76 6.50 0.68
CA VAL A 143 -0.37 5.45 -0.27
C VAL A 143 -0.78 4.11 0.33
N SER A 144 -1.61 3.36 -0.39
CA SER A 144 -1.85 1.94 -0.10
C SER A 144 -1.07 1.08 -1.09
N ALA A 145 -0.45 0.02 -0.58
CA ALA A 145 0.31 -0.92 -1.37
C ALA A 145 -0.05 -2.35 -0.96
N VAL A 146 -0.22 -3.24 -1.93
CA VAL A 146 -0.53 -4.66 -1.70
C VAL A 146 0.48 -5.53 -2.44
N GLY A 147 1.08 -6.48 -1.73
CA GLY A 147 2.01 -7.44 -2.33
C GLY A 147 1.30 -8.34 -3.35
N GLN A 148 1.75 -8.31 -4.61
CA GLN A 148 1.25 -9.17 -5.69
C GLN A 148 2.24 -10.27 -6.09
N TRP A 149 3.42 -10.27 -5.48
CA TRP A 149 4.46 -11.25 -5.73
C TRP A 149 4.19 -12.58 -5.00
N THR A 150 4.76 -13.68 -5.51
CA THR A 150 4.62 -15.01 -4.89
C THR A 150 5.35 -15.14 -3.55
N GLY A 151 6.25 -14.22 -3.24
CA GLY A 151 7.02 -14.17 -1.99
C GLY A 151 7.08 -12.76 -1.41
N PRO A 152 7.75 -12.56 -0.26
CA PRO A 152 7.89 -11.25 0.34
C PRO A 152 8.63 -10.28 -0.61
N VAL A 153 8.15 -9.06 -0.66
CA VAL A 153 8.78 -7.94 -1.38
C VAL A 153 9.43 -7.02 -0.37
N PHE A 154 10.75 -6.86 -0.44
CA PHE A 154 11.47 -5.94 0.44
C PHE A 154 11.63 -4.58 -0.23
N VAL A 155 11.25 -3.52 0.48
CA VAL A 155 11.47 -2.15 0.02
C VAL A 155 12.85 -1.72 0.51
N ARG A 156 13.79 -1.60 -0.43
CA ARG A 156 15.18 -1.23 -0.14
C ARG A 156 15.36 0.27 0.02
N GLN A 157 14.55 1.03 -0.69
CA GLN A 157 14.63 2.49 -0.71
C GLN A 157 13.30 3.06 -1.20
N ILE A 158 12.99 4.24 -0.68
CA ILE A 158 11.83 5.01 -1.07
C ILE A 158 12.34 6.43 -1.37
N ARG A 159 12.01 6.95 -2.55
CA ARG A 159 12.45 8.27 -2.99
C ARG A 159 11.29 9.06 -3.58
N ALA A 160 11.31 10.37 -3.44
CA ALA A 160 10.55 11.26 -4.28
C ALA A 160 11.42 11.68 -5.46
N ARG A 161 11.01 11.32 -6.68
CA ARG A 161 11.68 11.78 -7.90
C ARG A 161 10.94 12.99 -8.45
N VAL A 162 11.60 14.15 -8.41
CA VAL A 162 11.10 15.38 -9.03
C VAL A 162 11.27 15.29 -10.54
N LEU A 163 10.17 15.40 -11.28
CA LEU A 163 10.12 15.38 -12.74
C LEU A 163 10.32 16.76 -13.33
N LYS A 164 9.74 17.78 -12.68
CA LYS A 164 9.78 19.17 -13.11
C LYS A 164 9.82 20.08 -11.91
N ARG A 165 10.59 21.16 -12.03
CA ARG A 165 10.75 22.19 -11.01
C ARG A 165 10.57 23.57 -11.64
N SER A 166 9.84 24.44 -10.96
CA SER A 166 9.74 25.87 -11.30
C SER A 166 9.65 26.72 -10.04
N ALA A 167 9.54 28.04 -10.19
CA ALA A 167 9.22 28.91 -9.07
C ALA A 167 7.89 28.50 -8.39
N PRO A 168 7.72 28.74 -7.07
CA PRO A 168 6.46 28.47 -6.38
C PRO A 168 5.28 29.15 -7.07
N LEU A 169 4.11 28.53 -7.00
CA LEU A 169 2.89 29.12 -7.55
C LEU A 169 2.55 30.42 -6.80
N SER A 170 2.35 31.51 -7.55
CA SER A 170 2.23 32.87 -7.00
C SER A 170 0.96 33.62 -7.45
N GLY A 171 0.01 32.92 -8.07
CA GLY A 171 -1.22 33.49 -8.61
C GLY A 171 -2.21 33.85 -7.52
N ALA A 172 -2.77 32.83 -6.86
CA ALA A 172 -3.70 33.00 -5.75
C ALA A 172 -3.40 32.01 -4.61
N LEU A 173 -3.63 32.45 -3.37
CA LEU A 173 -3.54 31.64 -2.15
C LEU A 173 -4.87 31.67 -1.38
N LEU A 174 -5.43 30.50 -1.06
CA LEU A 174 -6.69 30.34 -0.32
C LEU A 174 -6.41 29.51 0.94
N LEU A 175 -6.85 29.92 2.14
CA LEU A 175 -6.53 29.27 3.43
C LEU A 175 -7.77 28.90 4.26
N ARG A 176 -7.75 27.74 4.95
CA ARG A 176 -8.74 27.26 5.95
C ARG A 176 -8.04 26.79 7.24
N GLY A 177 -8.69 26.91 8.42
CA GLY A 177 -8.15 26.55 9.75
C GLY A 177 -8.48 25.13 10.29
N SER A 178 -8.02 24.83 11.52
CA SER A 178 -7.73 23.49 12.09
C SER A 178 -8.52 23.12 13.38
N GLN A 179 -8.83 21.81 13.65
CA GLN A 179 -9.48 21.24 14.88
C GLN A 179 -9.32 19.68 15.13
N GLY A 180 -8.28 19.18 15.85
CA GLY A 180 -8.19 17.82 16.47
C GLY A 180 -7.46 16.59 15.83
N ASP A 181 -6.68 15.84 16.63
CA ASP A 181 -5.49 15.02 16.23
C ASP A 181 -5.64 13.48 16.00
N GLY A 182 -4.64 12.84 15.34
CA GLY A 182 -4.46 11.37 15.21
C GLY A 182 -3.40 10.88 14.17
N GLU A 183 -2.69 9.76 14.40
CA GLU A 183 -1.50 9.34 13.61
C GLU A 183 -1.45 7.86 13.10
N PRO A 184 -1.16 7.67 11.79
CA PRO A 184 -0.68 6.42 11.16
C PRO A 184 0.85 6.36 10.91
N LEU A 185 1.37 5.29 10.27
CA LEU A 185 2.77 5.15 9.84
C LEU A 185 3.17 6.27 8.86
N SER A 186 4.11 7.12 9.25
CA SER A 186 4.44 8.34 8.51
C SER A 186 5.88 8.41 8.01
N ILE A 187 6.05 8.77 6.74
CA ILE A 187 7.34 9.12 6.11
C ILE A 187 7.26 10.52 5.51
N GLY A 188 8.41 11.18 5.36
CA GLY A 188 8.44 12.47 4.69
C GLY A 188 9.59 12.68 3.72
N PHE A 189 9.38 13.64 2.82
CA PHE A 189 10.28 14.02 1.74
C PHE A 189 10.55 15.53 1.76
N ASP A 190 11.82 15.89 1.66
CA ASP A 190 12.24 17.25 1.29
C ASP A 190 12.50 17.26 -0.22
N LEU A 191 11.62 17.87 -1.00
CA LEU A 191 11.70 17.90 -2.45
C LEU A 191 12.75 18.89 -2.96
N ASP A 192 13.37 19.69 -2.09
CA ASP A 192 14.50 20.55 -2.44
C ASP A 192 15.85 19.82 -2.31
N GLU A 193 15.90 18.65 -1.67
CA GLU A 193 17.08 17.79 -1.66
C GLU A 193 17.39 17.26 -3.08
N PRO A 194 18.68 17.15 -3.48
CA PRO A 194 19.06 16.54 -4.76
C PRO A 194 18.59 15.10 -4.91
N GLU A 195 18.68 14.33 -3.81
CA GLU A 195 18.11 12.99 -3.69
C GLU A 195 17.10 12.98 -2.54
N SER A 196 15.83 13.22 -2.86
CA SER A 196 14.77 13.24 -1.86
C SER A 196 14.43 11.81 -1.41
N VAL A 197 15.11 11.32 -0.39
CA VAL A 197 14.86 10.00 0.22
C VAL A 197 13.77 10.09 1.29
N ALA A 198 13.01 9.02 1.48
CA ALA A 198 12.04 8.95 2.56
C ALA A 198 12.74 9.01 3.90
N ARG A 199 12.30 9.90 4.78
CA ARG A 199 12.81 10.08 6.13
C ARG A 199 11.73 9.79 7.16
N VAL A 200 12.15 9.34 8.34
CA VAL A 200 11.24 9.24 9.49
C VAL A 200 10.83 10.64 9.92
N ILE A 201 9.54 10.83 10.19
CA ILE A 201 9.04 12.07 10.77
C ILE A 201 9.15 11.97 12.29
N SER A 202 9.81 12.95 12.90
CA SER A 202 9.94 13.04 14.36
C SER A 202 8.56 13.32 14.99
N PRO A 203 8.02 12.45 15.87
CA PRO A 203 6.71 12.68 16.46
C PRO A 203 6.67 13.89 17.41
N LYS A 204 7.84 14.41 17.82
CA LYS A 204 7.94 15.54 18.75
C LYS A 204 7.75 16.89 18.06
N ASP A 205 8.32 17.03 16.88
CA ASP A 205 8.44 18.31 16.18
C ASP A 205 8.20 18.17 14.68
N GLU A 206 7.63 17.05 14.24
CA GLU A 206 7.34 16.61 12.86
C GLU A 206 8.41 17.00 11.84
N THR A 207 9.67 17.09 12.25
CA THR A 207 10.81 17.36 11.37
C THR A 207 11.26 16.07 10.71
N LEU A 208 11.90 16.19 9.54
CA LEU A 208 12.50 15.03 8.90
C LEU A 208 13.78 14.63 9.63
N GLY A 209 13.82 13.38 10.09
CA GLY A 209 14.98 12.78 10.73
C GLY A 209 15.87 12.02 9.75
N ALA A 210 16.36 10.87 10.21
CA ALA A 210 17.16 9.94 9.42
C ALA A 210 16.34 9.29 8.29
N ALA A 211 17.04 8.74 7.28
CA ALA A 211 16.40 7.95 6.24
C ALA A 211 15.60 6.79 6.84
N TYR A 212 14.42 6.53 6.27
CA TYR A 212 13.48 5.56 6.79
C TYR A 212 14.09 4.15 6.81
N VAL A 213 14.72 3.74 5.71
CA VAL A 213 15.28 2.40 5.51
C VAL A 213 16.49 2.09 6.41
N ASP A 214 17.16 3.13 6.93
CA ASP A 214 18.25 2.96 7.90
C ASP A 214 17.72 2.63 9.31
N ARG A 215 16.44 2.92 9.58
CA ARG A 215 15.82 2.79 10.90
C ARG A 215 14.74 1.73 10.94
N ARG A 216 14.11 1.42 9.80
CA ARG A 216 12.95 0.55 9.69
C ARG A 216 13.03 -0.27 8.41
N ALA A 217 12.61 -1.52 8.48
CA ALA A 217 12.37 -2.33 7.29
C ALA A 217 10.90 -2.18 6.87
N LEU A 218 10.65 -2.15 5.56
CA LEU A 218 9.32 -2.27 4.99
C LEU A 218 9.29 -3.50 4.09
N THR A 219 8.45 -4.46 4.45
CA THR A 219 8.26 -5.70 3.73
C THR A 219 6.77 -5.86 3.43
N LEU A 220 6.43 -6.21 2.20
CA LEU A 220 5.06 -6.54 1.82
C LEU A 220 4.96 -8.05 1.62
N SER A 221 4.21 -8.72 2.49
CA SER A 221 3.87 -10.13 2.29
C SER A 221 2.84 -10.29 1.16
N PRO A 222 2.76 -11.47 0.52
CA PRO A 222 1.75 -11.72 -0.51
C PRO A 222 0.33 -11.44 0.00
N GLY A 223 -0.40 -10.56 -0.68
CA GLY A 223 -1.76 -10.16 -0.32
C GLY A 223 -1.90 -9.23 0.88
N GLU A 224 -0.81 -8.90 1.57
CA GLU A 224 -0.84 -8.03 2.74
C GLU A 224 -0.92 -6.56 2.29
N PRO A 225 -1.95 -5.80 2.73
CA PRO A 225 -2.03 -4.38 2.50
C PRO A 225 -1.18 -3.61 3.51
N VAL A 226 -0.43 -2.63 3.03
CA VAL A 226 0.27 -1.64 3.85
C VAL A 226 -0.21 -0.25 3.44
N THR A 227 -0.49 0.59 4.44
CA THR A 227 -0.80 2.01 4.25
C THR A 227 0.35 2.85 4.77
N ILE A 228 0.79 3.82 3.97
CA ILE A 228 1.87 4.74 4.27
C ILE A 228 1.33 6.16 4.14
N ASP A 229 1.41 6.93 5.22
CA ASP A 229 1.15 8.35 5.18
C ASP A 229 2.44 9.09 4.79
N VAL A 230 2.34 9.92 3.77
CA VAL A 230 3.47 10.63 3.17
C VAL A 230 3.30 12.12 3.37
N GLN A 231 4.34 12.78 3.87
CA GLN A 231 4.42 14.25 3.94
C GLN A 231 5.58 14.76 3.09
N ALA A 232 5.29 15.44 1.99
CA ALA A 232 6.31 16.08 1.15
C ALA A 232 6.28 17.60 1.31
N TYR A 233 7.42 18.27 1.21
CA TYR A 233 7.46 19.73 1.15
C TYR A 233 8.58 20.22 0.23
N THR A 234 8.47 21.47 -0.19
CA THR A 234 9.53 22.24 -0.83
C THR A 234 9.39 23.67 -0.30
N ASP A 235 10.50 24.30 0.06
CA ASP A 235 10.49 25.66 0.57
C ASP A 235 10.60 26.68 -0.58
N ARG A 236 11.14 26.26 -1.73
CA ARG A 236 11.61 27.20 -2.77
C ARG A 236 11.02 26.96 -4.15
N SER A 237 10.24 25.90 -4.33
CA SER A 237 9.84 25.47 -5.67
C SER A 237 8.37 25.11 -5.77
N TYR A 238 7.88 25.11 -7.00
CA TYR A 238 6.82 24.21 -7.42
C TYR A 238 7.48 22.95 -8.00
N CYS A 239 7.00 21.79 -7.59
CA CYS A 239 7.49 20.48 -8.01
C CYS A 239 6.35 19.62 -8.55
N GLU A 240 6.56 19.03 -9.72
CA GLU A 240 5.83 17.84 -10.18
C GLU A 240 6.70 16.62 -9.91
N TRP A 241 6.19 15.61 -9.20
CA TRP A 241 7.01 14.52 -8.67
C TRP A 241 6.23 13.19 -8.56
N VAL A 242 6.97 12.09 -8.43
CA VAL A 242 6.44 10.73 -8.21
C VAL A 242 7.19 10.06 -7.07
N ILE A 243 6.60 9.03 -6.47
CA ILE A 243 7.30 8.20 -5.47
C ILE A 243 7.88 6.99 -6.20
N GLU A 244 9.16 6.70 -5.94
CA GLU A 244 9.84 5.50 -6.43
C GLU A 244 10.15 4.58 -5.27
N LEU A 245 9.73 3.32 -5.41
CA LEU A 245 10.00 2.24 -4.48
C LEU A 245 11.02 1.32 -5.15
N GLU A 246 12.23 1.26 -4.62
CA GLU A 246 13.23 0.27 -5.03
C GLU A 246 12.94 -1.05 -4.30
N LEU A 247 12.57 -2.08 -5.06
CA LEU A 247 12.10 -3.36 -4.57
C LEU A 247 13.15 -4.46 -4.77
N ASP A 248 13.21 -5.37 -3.81
CA ASP A 248 13.93 -6.64 -3.89
C ASP A 248 12.93 -7.79 -3.81
N LEU A 249 12.88 -8.59 -4.88
CA LEU A 249 11.94 -9.70 -5.06
C LEU A 249 12.63 -11.05 -4.82
N GLY A 250 13.58 -11.10 -3.88
CA GLY A 250 14.41 -12.28 -3.63
C GLY A 250 15.61 -12.38 -4.57
N GLY A 251 16.28 -11.25 -4.81
CA GLY A 251 17.46 -11.12 -5.68
C GLY A 251 17.20 -10.37 -6.99
N GLU A 252 15.94 -10.31 -7.44
CA GLU A 252 15.53 -9.48 -8.57
C GLU A 252 15.18 -8.06 -8.09
N LYS A 253 15.88 -7.06 -8.63
CA LYS A 253 15.62 -5.64 -8.33
C LYS A 253 14.61 -5.07 -9.31
N ARG A 254 13.60 -4.37 -8.80
CA ARG A 254 12.64 -3.59 -9.61
C ARG A 254 12.42 -2.21 -9.01
N VAL A 255 11.97 -1.28 -9.83
CA VAL A 255 11.47 0.03 -9.36
C VAL A 255 9.99 0.09 -9.64
N GLN A 256 9.19 0.31 -8.59
CA GLN A 256 7.78 0.66 -8.74
C GLN A 256 7.64 2.17 -8.63
N VAL A 257 7.01 2.78 -9.63
CA VAL A 257 6.61 4.19 -9.60
C VAL A 257 5.17 4.28 -9.08
N VAL A 258 4.94 5.22 -8.18
CA VAL A 258 3.61 5.58 -7.66
C VAL A 258 3.35 7.04 -7.97
N ASP A 259 2.19 7.31 -8.56
CA ASP A 259 1.76 8.61 -9.04
C ASP A 259 0.27 8.87 -8.70
N ASP A 260 -0.24 10.05 -9.03
CA ASP A 260 -1.66 10.42 -8.92
C ASP A 260 -2.42 9.95 -10.16
N HIS A 261 -2.73 8.65 -10.21
CA HIS A 261 -3.56 8.05 -11.26
C HIS A 261 -3.10 8.39 -12.69
N GLY A 262 -1.79 8.26 -12.95
CA GLY A 262 -1.15 8.55 -14.23
C GLY A 262 -0.67 10.00 -14.39
N ARG A 263 -0.80 10.84 -13.34
CA ARG A 263 -0.24 12.20 -13.29
C ARG A 263 0.77 12.32 -12.15
N PRO A 264 1.80 13.17 -12.27
CA PRO A 264 2.67 13.45 -11.14
C PRO A 264 1.91 14.16 -10.02
N PHE A 265 2.33 13.90 -8.78
CA PHE A 265 1.96 14.72 -7.65
C PHE A 265 2.51 16.13 -7.84
N ARG A 266 1.79 17.11 -7.30
CA ARG A 266 2.13 18.53 -7.30
C ARG A 266 2.31 19.01 -5.87
N SER A 267 3.41 19.71 -5.63
CA SER A 267 3.71 20.41 -4.37
C SER A 267 4.23 21.79 -4.69
N THR A 268 3.91 22.77 -3.84
CA THR A 268 4.47 24.12 -3.96
C THR A 268 4.86 24.65 -2.59
N GLY A 269 6.01 25.32 -2.55
CA GLY A 269 6.38 26.16 -1.44
C GLY A 269 5.54 27.43 -1.40
N VAL A 270 5.78 28.23 -0.37
CA VAL A 270 5.10 29.50 -0.19
C VAL A 270 5.85 30.59 -0.94
N ALA A 271 5.16 31.28 -1.85
CA ALA A 271 5.74 32.39 -2.58
C ALA A 271 5.96 33.59 -1.65
N ALA A 272 7.03 34.35 -1.88
CA ALA A 272 7.28 35.59 -1.14
C ALA A 272 6.17 36.64 -1.36
N ARG A 273 5.46 36.56 -2.49
CA ARG A 273 4.36 37.45 -2.84
C ARG A 273 3.35 36.73 -3.74
N TYR A 274 2.07 36.90 -3.43
CA TYR A 274 0.95 36.47 -4.24
C TYR A 274 0.27 37.68 -4.90
N GLN A 275 -0.27 37.46 -6.09
CA GLN A 275 -1.02 38.48 -6.82
C GLN A 275 -2.41 38.70 -6.22
N ASP A 276 -3.07 37.62 -5.79
CA ASP A 276 -4.28 37.64 -4.99
C ASP A 276 -4.16 36.71 -3.77
N ARG A 277 -4.83 37.04 -2.67
CA ARG A 277 -4.93 36.18 -1.48
C ARG A 277 -6.34 36.21 -0.93
N TYR A 278 -6.76 35.09 -0.38
CA TYR A 278 -8.06 34.91 0.25
C TYR A 278 -7.92 34.05 1.51
N HIS A 279 -8.70 34.36 2.53
CA HIS A 279 -8.87 33.52 3.72
C HIS A 279 -10.35 33.27 3.95
N VAL A 280 -10.66 32.18 4.66
CA VAL A 280 -12.02 31.90 5.09
C VAL A 280 -12.14 32.09 6.61
N SER A 281 -13.19 32.78 7.05
CA SER A 281 -13.58 32.84 8.47
C SER A 281 -14.98 32.24 8.64
N LEU A 282 -15.31 31.78 9.85
CA LEU A 282 -16.65 31.25 10.15
C LEU A 282 -17.76 32.30 10.02
N LEU A 283 -17.44 33.58 10.21
CA LEU A 283 -18.41 34.68 10.23
C LEU A 283 -18.59 35.32 8.86
N ASP A 284 -17.49 35.50 8.11
CA ASP A 284 -17.46 36.30 6.89
C ASP A 284 -17.28 35.45 5.62
N GLY A 285 -17.07 34.14 5.78
CA GLY A 285 -16.74 33.24 4.68
C GLY A 285 -15.46 33.64 3.97
N TRP A 286 -15.41 33.44 2.65
CA TRP A 286 -14.24 33.82 1.85
C TRP A 286 -14.09 35.34 1.79
N THR A 287 -12.94 35.84 2.22
CA THR A 287 -12.59 37.26 2.19
C THR A 287 -11.29 37.45 1.40
N ALA A 288 -11.24 38.50 0.57
CA ALA A 288 -10.04 38.88 -0.18
C ALA A 288 -9.10 39.75 0.68
N ASP A 289 -7.81 39.40 0.74
CA ASP A 289 -6.75 40.22 1.35
C ASP A 289 -5.93 41.00 0.31
N GLY A 290 -6.24 40.85 -0.99
CA GLY A 290 -5.49 41.46 -2.09
C GLY A 290 -4.06 40.93 -2.24
N ALA A 291 -3.24 41.66 -2.99
CA ALA A 291 -1.86 41.29 -3.30
C ALA A 291 -0.90 41.46 -2.11
N GLY A 292 0.17 40.66 -2.09
CA GLY A 292 1.29 40.83 -1.15
C GLY A 292 1.84 39.51 -0.59
N PRO A 293 2.65 39.55 0.49
CA PRO A 293 3.20 38.35 1.11
C PRO A 293 2.10 37.47 1.73
N PRO A 294 2.28 36.17 1.90
CA PRO A 294 1.27 35.36 2.59
C PRO A 294 0.90 35.96 3.97
N VAL A 295 -0.39 35.95 4.30
CA VAL A 295 -0.92 36.45 5.58
C VAL A 295 -1.64 35.30 6.28
N TRP A 296 -1.26 35.04 7.53
CA TRP A 296 -1.84 33.97 8.34
C TRP A 296 -2.76 34.59 9.38
N LYS A 297 -4.03 34.76 9.03
CA LYS A 297 -5.07 35.07 10.01
C LYS A 297 -5.61 33.73 10.50
N LEU A 298 -5.16 33.31 11.68
CA LEU A 298 -5.74 32.19 12.42
C LEU A 298 -7.04 32.62 13.08
#